data_AF-N6VBW4-F1
#
_entry.id   AF-N6VBW4-F1
#
_cell.length_a   1.000
_cell.length_b   1.000
_cell.length_c   1.000
_cell.angle_alpha   90.00
_cell.angle_beta   90.00
_cell.angle_gamma   90.00
#
_symmetry.space_group_name_H-M   'P 1'
#
loop_
_entity.id
_entity.type
_entity.pdbx_description
1 polymer ?
#
loop_
_entity_poly.entity_id
_entity_poly.type
_entity_poly.pdbx_seq_one_letter_code
_entity_poly.pdbx_strand_id
1 'polypeptide(L)'
;MKVEGLVTTHLTKTRIVGKESVGGRNNGVSVGVYAVGGETMTLTGVDISKVQTGVSAEGRELMVTLEGGMRISNVQTGVAMTGSGKLAVEKETEIQFKDGYGVMVGGVNARLTGAKIIGSGSGYGIYAMGGKVLLEKVVVEGNNQGTGLYMAQGAVRLKDTTLRDVAKGITISEGVVHMEGGSVTFSGRYGISVSGGNAFFSGFKITRQENKGTGTVPDADADTGTVTNTVAGVGAGAGVEVSNLAKVMMKEVNIEGVKTGAYVMGSGFLVMGKGSISFKGEYGIYFDQGYAVLNDVHITGSGHQGTGIKMGYGQLLMVDTTLKEVAEGMTIVKGNVSMVGGSIEFKREHGVLLKQGSVLLTNMSMKYMGNDSDATFLKVEADSVVDKKGERVLNTANIKAIGIKIDGQAKARGVYVTNGGRVMLLWFRCVCFPFYVL
;
A
#
# COMPACT_ATOMS: atom_id res chain seq x y z
N MET A 1 -19.03 -19.87 -28.38
CA MET A 1 -19.80 -21.03 -27.87
C MET A 1 -20.78 -20.53 -26.82
N LYS A 2 -22.01 -21.01 -26.85
CA LYS A 2 -23.05 -20.66 -25.87
C LYS A 2 -23.47 -21.92 -25.11
N VAL A 3 -23.50 -21.86 -23.79
CA VAL A 3 -23.99 -22.91 -22.88
C VAL A 3 -25.16 -22.33 -22.09
N GLU A 4 -26.32 -22.97 -22.15
CA GLU A 4 -27.55 -22.55 -21.44
C GLU A 4 -28.25 -23.73 -20.78
N GLY A 5 -28.89 -23.49 -19.65
CA GLY A 5 -29.69 -24.48 -18.91
C GLY A 5 -28.86 -25.37 -17.97
N LEU A 6 -29.51 -26.30 -17.26
CA LEU A 6 -28.90 -27.26 -16.32
C LEU A 6 -28.10 -28.35 -17.05
N VAL A 7 -26.96 -27.98 -17.63
CA VAL A 7 -26.12 -28.88 -18.43
C VAL A 7 -24.69 -28.89 -17.89
N THR A 8 -24.06 -30.06 -17.90
CA THR A 8 -22.62 -30.21 -17.67
C THR A 8 -21.88 -30.23 -19.01
N THR A 9 -20.92 -29.33 -19.19
CA THR A 9 -20.19 -29.15 -20.46
C THR A 9 -18.70 -29.29 -20.26
N HIS A 10 -18.04 -30.12 -21.09
CA HIS A 10 -16.59 -30.28 -21.12
C HIS A 10 -16.06 -29.94 -22.51
N LEU A 11 -15.14 -28.99 -22.59
CA LEU A 11 -14.41 -28.65 -23.81
C LEU A 11 -12.93 -28.93 -23.61
N THR A 12 -12.33 -29.69 -24.53
CA THR A 12 -10.94 -30.10 -24.41
C THR A 12 -10.20 -29.80 -25.72
N LYS A 13 -8.98 -29.23 -25.62
CA LYS A 13 -8.06 -29.02 -26.76
C LYS A 13 -8.71 -28.35 -27.98
N THR A 14 -9.60 -27.41 -27.71
CA THR A 14 -10.41 -26.73 -28.73
C THR A 14 -9.85 -25.34 -29.01
N ARG A 15 -9.85 -24.93 -30.28
CA ARG A 15 -9.45 -23.58 -30.70
C ARG A 15 -10.68 -22.77 -31.08
N ILE A 16 -10.91 -21.65 -30.38
CA ILE A 16 -11.99 -20.69 -30.61
C ILE A 16 -11.37 -19.38 -31.08
N VAL A 17 -11.67 -18.97 -32.31
CA VAL A 17 -11.14 -17.73 -32.90
C VAL A 17 -12.30 -16.87 -33.38
N GLY A 18 -12.38 -15.63 -32.89
CA GLY A 18 -13.30 -14.64 -33.41
C GLY A 18 -12.84 -14.05 -34.75
N LYS A 19 -13.75 -13.39 -35.46
CA LYS A 19 -13.43 -12.69 -36.72
C LYS A 19 -12.89 -11.29 -36.39
N GLU A 20 -11.71 -10.93 -36.91
CA GLU A 20 -11.16 -9.59 -36.74
C GLU A 20 -12.12 -8.53 -37.29
N SER A 21 -12.37 -7.48 -36.51
CA SER A 21 -13.10 -6.31 -36.99
C SER A 21 -12.20 -5.47 -37.89
N VAL A 22 -12.62 -5.29 -39.14
CA VAL A 22 -12.10 -4.24 -40.01
C VAL A 22 -12.64 -2.90 -39.48
N GLY A 23 -11.77 -1.99 -39.02
CA GLY A 23 -12.15 -0.61 -38.68
C GLY A 23 -12.36 -0.26 -37.19
N GLY A 24 -11.80 -1.02 -36.24
CA GLY A 24 -11.63 -0.55 -34.85
C GLY A 24 -12.89 -0.50 -33.96
N ARG A 25 -14.07 -0.90 -34.45
CA ARG A 25 -15.25 -1.21 -33.61
C ARG A 25 -15.58 -2.70 -33.75
N ASN A 26 -15.50 -3.45 -32.65
CA ASN A 26 -15.83 -4.88 -32.59
C ASN A 26 -17.35 -5.08 -32.71
N ASN A 27 -17.83 -5.44 -33.91
CA ASN A 27 -19.24 -5.78 -34.16
C ASN A 27 -19.43 -7.27 -34.55
N GLY A 28 -18.52 -8.18 -34.14
CA GLY A 28 -18.43 -9.52 -34.74
C GLY A 28 -18.62 -10.76 -33.85
N VAL A 29 -17.92 -10.87 -32.72
CA VAL A 29 -18.08 -11.98 -31.75
C VAL A 29 -17.81 -11.43 -30.35
N SER A 30 -18.86 -11.21 -29.57
CA SER A 30 -18.75 -10.56 -28.25
C SER A 30 -18.03 -11.46 -27.23
N VAL A 31 -18.21 -12.78 -27.29
CA VAL A 31 -17.69 -13.70 -26.28
C VAL A 31 -17.20 -15.00 -26.92
N GLY A 32 -15.99 -15.47 -26.54
CA GLY A 32 -15.47 -16.77 -26.95
C GLY A 32 -16.29 -17.93 -26.38
N VAL A 33 -16.45 -17.96 -25.06
CA VAL A 33 -17.29 -18.89 -24.32
C VAL A 33 -18.26 -18.13 -23.42
N TYR A 34 -19.56 -18.33 -23.63
CA TYR A 34 -20.62 -17.73 -22.82
C TYR A 34 -21.44 -18.83 -22.12
N ALA A 35 -21.48 -18.80 -20.80
CA ALA A 35 -22.22 -19.76 -19.98
C ALA A 35 -23.24 -19.04 -19.10
N VAL A 36 -24.53 -19.37 -19.24
CA VAL A 36 -25.61 -18.78 -18.44
C VAL A 36 -26.49 -19.88 -17.87
N GLY A 37 -26.58 -19.93 -16.55
CA GLY A 37 -27.13 -21.11 -15.88
C GLY A 37 -26.25 -22.34 -16.09
N GLY A 38 -26.66 -23.47 -15.52
CA GLY A 38 -25.88 -24.72 -15.58
C GLY A 38 -25.23 -25.11 -14.27
N GLU A 39 -24.81 -26.38 -14.24
CA GLU A 39 -24.19 -27.00 -13.07
C GLU A 39 -22.67 -26.90 -13.17
N THR A 40 -22.07 -27.38 -14.27
CA THR A 40 -20.61 -27.41 -14.43
C THR A 40 -20.18 -27.11 -15.87
N MET A 41 -19.13 -26.29 -16.01
CA MET A 41 -18.40 -26.05 -17.24
C MET A 41 -16.90 -26.21 -17.03
N THR A 42 -16.27 -27.11 -17.78
CA THR A 42 -14.82 -27.36 -17.71
C THR A 42 -14.19 -27.09 -19.07
N LEU A 43 -13.18 -26.22 -19.11
CA LEU A 43 -12.36 -25.90 -20.27
C LEU A 43 -10.92 -26.37 -20.04
N THR A 44 -10.51 -27.44 -20.73
CA THR A 44 -9.19 -28.05 -20.59
C THR A 44 -8.35 -27.81 -21.86
N GLY A 45 -7.30 -26.98 -21.76
CA GLY A 45 -6.39 -26.71 -22.88
C GLY A 45 -7.05 -26.05 -24.08
N VAL A 46 -8.01 -25.16 -23.83
CA VAL A 46 -8.73 -24.40 -24.86
C VAL A 46 -7.95 -23.13 -25.21
N ASP A 47 -7.83 -22.84 -26.50
CA ASP A 47 -7.23 -21.61 -27.02
C ASP A 47 -8.33 -20.65 -27.50
N ILE A 48 -8.50 -19.51 -26.86
CA ILE A 48 -9.47 -18.46 -27.22
C ILE A 48 -8.72 -17.23 -27.72
N SER A 49 -9.10 -16.71 -28.91
CA SER A 49 -8.50 -15.48 -29.42
C SER A 49 -9.40 -14.63 -30.30
N LYS A 50 -9.05 -13.34 -30.45
CA LYS A 50 -9.69 -12.39 -31.37
C LYS A 50 -11.20 -12.20 -31.12
N VAL A 51 -11.62 -12.28 -29.85
CA VAL A 51 -12.98 -12.00 -29.38
C VAL A 51 -12.96 -10.81 -28.43
N GLN A 52 -14.11 -10.19 -28.15
CA GLN A 52 -14.15 -9.10 -27.17
C GLN A 52 -13.88 -9.63 -25.75
N THR A 53 -14.67 -10.60 -25.28
CA THR A 53 -14.47 -11.28 -23.99
C THR A 53 -14.04 -12.73 -24.20
N GLY A 54 -13.01 -13.20 -23.51
CA GLY A 54 -12.57 -14.60 -23.58
C GLY A 54 -13.65 -15.57 -23.08
N VAL A 55 -13.95 -15.50 -21.78
CA VAL A 55 -14.98 -16.31 -21.10
C VAL A 55 -15.89 -15.40 -20.31
N SER A 56 -17.20 -15.55 -20.45
CA SER A 56 -18.21 -14.86 -19.64
C SER A 56 -19.18 -15.89 -19.07
N ALA A 57 -19.37 -15.87 -17.77
CA ALA A 57 -20.19 -16.84 -17.05
C ALA A 57 -21.09 -16.17 -16.02
N GLU A 58 -22.36 -16.57 -15.96
CA GLU A 58 -23.32 -16.06 -14.97
C GLU A 58 -24.19 -17.20 -14.45
N GLY A 59 -24.24 -17.37 -13.13
CA GLY A 59 -25.07 -18.41 -12.52
C GLY A 59 -25.00 -18.49 -11.00
N ARG A 60 -26.06 -19.04 -10.40
CA ARG A 60 -26.16 -19.25 -8.94
C ARG A 60 -25.33 -20.43 -8.46
N GLU A 61 -25.35 -21.54 -9.20
CA GLU A 61 -24.68 -22.80 -8.83
C GLU A 61 -23.63 -23.25 -9.86
N LEU A 62 -23.43 -22.44 -10.91
CA LEU A 62 -22.50 -22.74 -11.99
C LEU A 62 -21.07 -22.85 -11.45
N MET A 63 -20.42 -23.97 -11.74
CA MET A 63 -18.99 -24.19 -11.52
C MET A 63 -18.24 -24.07 -12.83
N VAL A 64 -17.34 -23.09 -12.96
CA VAL A 64 -16.47 -22.93 -14.13
C VAL A 64 -15.04 -23.29 -13.76
N THR A 65 -14.44 -24.21 -14.51
CA THR A 65 -13.03 -24.63 -14.32
C THR A 65 -12.24 -24.38 -15.61
N LEU A 66 -11.14 -23.63 -15.51
CA LEU A 66 -10.18 -23.38 -16.58
C LEU A 66 -8.86 -24.07 -16.22
N GLU A 67 -8.42 -25.02 -17.04
CA GLU A 67 -7.26 -25.86 -16.73
C GLU A 67 -6.52 -26.37 -17.98
N GLY A 68 -5.45 -27.15 -17.77
CA GLY A 68 -4.80 -27.92 -18.82
C GLY A 68 -4.09 -27.10 -19.89
N GLY A 69 -3.48 -25.97 -19.52
CA GLY A 69 -2.75 -25.12 -20.46
C GLY A 69 -3.64 -24.18 -21.28
N MET A 70 -4.76 -23.73 -20.71
CA MET A 70 -5.71 -22.82 -21.34
C MET A 70 -5.04 -21.49 -21.74
N ARG A 71 -5.34 -20.97 -22.93
CA ARG A 71 -4.80 -19.67 -23.39
C ARG A 71 -5.92 -18.76 -23.87
N ILE A 72 -5.98 -17.55 -23.32
CA ILE A 72 -6.80 -16.46 -23.83
C ILE A 72 -5.86 -15.37 -24.35
N SER A 73 -5.99 -14.97 -25.61
CA SER A 73 -5.11 -13.95 -26.20
C SER A 73 -5.83 -13.01 -27.15
N ASN A 74 -5.29 -11.80 -27.34
CA ASN A 74 -5.87 -10.80 -28.23
C ASN A 74 -7.35 -10.47 -27.95
N VAL A 75 -7.76 -10.51 -26.68
CA VAL A 75 -9.10 -10.13 -26.25
C VAL A 75 -9.13 -8.72 -25.66
N GLN A 76 -10.31 -8.10 -25.60
CA GLN A 76 -10.47 -6.89 -24.80
C GLN A 76 -10.36 -7.28 -23.32
N THR A 77 -11.28 -8.12 -22.85
CA THR A 77 -11.33 -8.65 -21.47
C THR A 77 -11.12 -10.17 -21.45
N GLY A 78 -10.52 -10.69 -20.38
CA GLY A 78 -10.22 -12.11 -20.21
C GLY A 78 -11.43 -12.93 -19.78
N VAL A 79 -11.56 -13.14 -18.47
CA VAL A 79 -12.61 -13.94 -17.83
C VAL A 79 -13.51 -13.04 -16.99
N ALA A 80 -14.82 -13.13 -17.16
CA ALA A 80 -15.82 -12.49 -16.32
C ALA A 80 -16.73 -13.56 -15.71
N MET A 81 -16.93 -13.51 -14.39
CA MET A 81 -17.95 -14.33 -13.75
C MET A 81 -18.77 -13.55 -12.72
N THR A 82 -20.09 -13.60 -12.85
CA THR A 82 -21.04 -12.99 -11.91
C THR A 82 -22.01 -14.04 -11.35
N GLY A 83 -22.69 -13.68 -10.26
CA GLY A 83 -23.63 -14.55 -9.57
C GLY A 83 -23.07 -15.08 -8.25
N SER A 84 -23.37 -16.33 -7.90
CA SER A 84 -22.93 -16.96 -6.64
C SER A 84 -22.28 -18.34 -6.83
N GLY A 85 -21.99 -18.69 -8.08
CA GLY A 85 -21.27 -19.90 -8.45
C GLY A 85 -19.79 -19.89 -8.03
N LYS A 86 -19.02 -20.80 -8.63
CA LYS A 86 -17.58 -20.98 -8.35
C LYS A 86 -16.75 -20.88 -9.61
N LEU A 87 -15.63 -20.16 -9.54
CA LEU A 87 -14.62 -20.09 -10.58
C LEU A 87 -13.33 -20.75 -10.10
N ALA A 88 -12.81 -21.71 -10.85
CA ALA A 88 -11.47 -22.25 -10.67
C ALA A 88 -10.62 -21.94 -11.91
N VAL A 89 -9.47 -21.31 -11.71
CA VAL A 89 -8.46 -21.11 -12.76
C VAL A 89 -7.18 -21.75 -12.28
N GLU A 90 -6.81 -22.85 -12.90
CA GLU A 90 -5.68 -23.67 -12.49
C GLU A 90 -4.40 -23.28 -13.23
N LYS A 91 -3.30 -23.88 -12.78
CA LYS A 91 -1.95 -23.63 -13.28
C LYS A 91 -1.86 -23.79 -14.80
N GLU A 92 -0.86 -23.13 -15.39
CA GLU A 92 -0.62 -23.14 -16.84
C GLU A 92 -1.69 -22.41 -17.67
N THR A 93 -2.71 -21.83 -17.02
CA THR A 93 -3.64 -20.91 -17.69
C THR A 93 -2.98 -19.55 -17.89
N GLU A 94 -2.96 -19.08 -19.14
CA GLU A 94 -2.48 -17.74 -19.51
C GLU A 94 -3.62 -16.89 -20.09
N ILE A 95 -3.80 -15.69 -19.53
CA ILE A 95 -4.84 -14.75 -19.93
C ILE A 95 -4.19 -13.43 -20.32
N GLN A 96 -4.23 -13.09 -21.61
CA GLN A 96 -3.76 -11.80 -22.12
C GLN A 96 -4.96 -10.93 -22.50
N PHE A 97 -5.02 -9.70 -21.98
CA PHE A 97 -6.14 -8.78 -22.21
C PHE A 97 -5.63 -7.38 -22.53
N LYS A 98 -6.41 -6.64 -23.33
CA LYS A 98 -6.03 -5.30 -23.79
C LYS A 98 -6.57 -4.19 -22.91
N ASP A 99 -7.75 -4.37 -22.31
CA ASP A 99 -8.39 -3.35 -21.46
C ASP A 99 -9.49 -3.97 -20.56
N GLY A 100 -10.03 -3.19 -19.62
CA GLY A 100 -11.08 -3.65 -18.71
C GLY A 100 -10.52 -4.57 -17.63
N TYR A 101 -10.47 -5.88 -17.87
CA TYR A 101 -9.98 -6.83 -16.86
C TYR A 101 -9.42 -8.13 -17.43
N GLY A 102 -8.44 -8.70 -16.73
CA GLY A 102 -7.96 -10.07 -16.93
C GLY A 102 -8.91 -11.10 -16.34
N VAL A 103 -9.24 -10.96 -15.04
CA VAL A 103 -10.27 -11.77 -14.37
C VAL A 103 -11.17 -10.86 -13.53
N MET A 104 -12.47 -10.87 -13.80
CA MET A 104 -13.48 -10.15 -13.02
C MET A 104 -14.42 -11.12 -12.33
N VAL A 105 -14.70 -10.85 -11.05
CA VAL A 105 -15.64 -11.62 -10.24
C VAL A 105 -16.63 -10.71 -9.51
N GLY A 106 -17.92 -11.01 -9.63
CA GLY A 106 -19.00 -10.26 -8.98
C GLY A 106 -19.92 -11.16 -8.17
N GLY A 107 -19.66 -11.29 -6.86
CA GLY A 107 -20.43 -12.13 -5.93
C GLY A 107 -20.00 -13.61 -5.89
N VAL A 108 -19.03 -14.00 -6.73
CA VAL A 108 -18.58 -15.37 -6.98
C VAL A 108 -17.49 -15.78 -5.99
N ASN A 109 -17.41 -17.08 -5.66
CA ASN A 109 -16.24 -17.65 -5.00
C ASN A 109 -15.22 -18.08 -6.05
N ALA A 110 -14.07 -17.41 -6.14
CA ALA A 110 -13.05 -17.68 -7.13
C ALA A 110 -11.75 -18.19 -6.51
N ARG A 111 -11.15 -19.22 -7.10
CA ARG A 111 -9.83 -19.74 -6.75
C ARG A 111 -8.96 -19.72 -8.00
N LEU A 112 -7.88 -18.94 -7.97
CA LEU A 112 -6.87 -18.90 -9.02
C LEU A 112 -5.57 -19.46 -8.45
N THR A 113 -5.01 -20.49 -9.09
CA THR A 113 -3.79 -21.17 -8.63
C THR A 113 -2.77 -21.19 -9.76
N GLY A 114 -1.65 -20.49 -9.63
CA GLY A 114 -0.57 -20.53 -10.62
C GLY A 114 -0.92 -19.95 -11.99
N ALA A 115 -2.02 -19.21 -12.11
CA ALA A 115 -2.44 -18.56 -13.35
C ALA A 115 -1.53 -17.37 -13.69
N LYS A 116 -1.30 -17.13 -14.98
CA LYS A 116 -0.58 -15.96 -15.50
C LYS A 116 -1.55 -15.02 -16.21
N ILE A 117 -1.62 -13.77 -15.76
CA ILE A 117 -2.49 -12.73 -16.31
C ILE A 117 -1.60 -11.59 -16.82
N ILE A 118 -1.79 -11.18 -18.07
CA ILE A 118 -0.96 -10.18 -18.75
C ILE A 118 -1.86 -9.10 -19.34
N GLY A 119 -1.76 -7.88 -18.81
CA GLY A 119 -2.49 -6.70 -19.28
C GLY A 119 -1.60 -5.78 -20.10
N SER A 120 -2.13 -5.22 -21.19
CA SER A 120 -1.43 -4.21 -22.01
C SER A 120 -2.05 -2.82 -21.97
N GLY A 121 -3.11 -2.61 -21.18
CA GLY A 121 -3.84 -1.33 -21.09
C GLY A 121 -4.11 -0.90 -19.64
N SER A 122 -5.00 0.08 -19.46
CA SER A 122 -5.29 0.71 -18.17
C SER A 122 -6.22 -0.08 -17.24
N GLY A 123 -6.66 -1.27 -17.66
CA GLY A 123 -7.58 -2.10 -16.90
C GLY A 123 -7.01 -2.76 -15.64
N TYR A 124 -7.74 -3.74 -15.12
CA TYR A 124 -7.44 -4.47 -13.90
C TYR A 124 -6.91 -5.86 -14.22
N GLY A 125 -5.77 -6.28 -13.67
CA GLY A 125 -5.37 -7.69 -13.75
C GLY A 125 -6.45 -8.58 -13.14
N ILE A 126 -6.83 -8.26 -11.91
CA ILE A 126 -7.91 -8.92 -11.17
C ILE A 126 -8.88 -7.86 -10.65
N TYR A 127 -10.17 -8.02 -10.92
CA TYR A 127 -11.23 -7.13 -10.46
C TYR A 127 -12.25 -7.88 -9.59
N ALA A 128 -12.18 -7.70 -8.28
CA ALA A 128 -13.08 -8.32 -7.30
C ALA A 128 -14.18 -7.33 -6.86
N MET A 129 -15.39 -7.49 -7.40
CA MET A 129 -16.56 -6.66 -7.05
C MET A 129 -17.37 -7.24 -5.87
N GLY A 130 -17.00 -8.41 -5.38
CA GLY A 130 -17.66 -9.10 -4.26
C GLY A 130 -17.35 -10.60 -4.23
N GLY A 131 -17.86 -11.31 -3.22
CA GLY A 131 -17.58 -12.73 -3.03
C GLY A 131 -16.25 -13.00 -2.32
N LYS A 132 -15.70 -14.21 -2.49
CA LYS A 132 -14.41 -14.62 -1.91
C LYS A 132 -13.43 -14.98 -3.02
N VAL A 133 -12.27 -14.34 -3.04
CA VAL A 133 -11.22 -14.61 -4.03
C VAL A 133 -9.99 -15.15 -3.33
N LEU A 134 -9.53 -16.33 -3.74
CA LEU A 134 -8.27 -16.93 -3.30
C LEU A 134 -7.30 -16.94 -4.47
N LEU A 135 -6.16 -16.27 -4.30
CA LEU A 135 -5.07 -16.22 -5.25
C LEU A 135 -3.86 -16.93 -4.65
N GLU A 136 -3.39 -17.99 -5.29
CA GLU A 136 -2.21 -18.75 -4.85
C GLU A 136 -1.20 -18.80 -6.00
N LYS A 137 -0.01 -18.23 -5.80
CA LYS A 137 1.07 -18.21 -6.80
C LYS A 137 0.66 -17.61 -8.15
N VAL A 138 -0.31 -16.69 -8.13
CA VAL A 138 -0.79 -16.00 -9.34
C VAL A 138 0.23 -14.94 -9.74
N VAL A 139 0.43 -14.78 -11.04
CA VAL A 139 1.27 -13.70 -11.60
C VAL A 139 0.40 -12.77 -12.42
N VAL A 140 0.46 -11.47 -12.10
CA VAL A 140 -0.14 -10.40 -12.89
C VAL A 140 0.97 -9.51 -13.43
N GLU A 141 1.05 -9.35 -14.75
CA GLU A 141 2.00 -8.48 -15.46
C GLU A 141 1.23 -7.34 -16.14
N GLY A 142 1.52 -6.08 -15.77
CA GLY A 142 0.75 -4.92 -16.26
C GLY A 142 1.43 -4.07 -17.34
N ASN A 143 2.66 -4.39 -17.76
CA ASN A 143 3.46 -3.59 -18.69
C ASN A 143 3.55 -2.08 -18.34
N ASN A 144 3.70 -1.78 -17.05
CA ASN A 144 3.68 -0.46 -16.42
C ASN A 144 2.36 0.32 -16.59
N GLN A 145 1.27 -0.39 -16.86
CA GLN A 145 -0.08 0.14 -17.01
C GLN A 145 -1.05 -0.54 -16.02
N GLY A 146 -2.23 0.05 -15.88
CA GLY A 146 -3.35 -0.54 -15.16
C GLY A 146 -3.10 -0.81 -13.68
N THR A 147 -4.04 -1.52 -13.07
CA THR A 147 -3.98 -1.91 -11.66
C THR A 147 -3.83 -3.42 -11.55
N GLY A 148 -2.89 -3.90 -10.74
CA GLY A 148 -2.67 -5.34 -10.55
C GLY A 148 -3.91 -6.03 -9.98
N LEU A 149 -4.41 -5.53 -8.85
CA LEU A 149 -5.65 -5.99 -8.23
C LEU A 149 -6.51 -4.80 -7.76
N TYR A 150 -7.78 -4.80 -8.14
CA TYR A 150 -8.79 -3.90 -7.58
C TYR A 150 -9.86 -4.70 -6.86
N MET A 151 -10.16 -4.31 -5.62
CA MET A 151 -11.20 -4.88 -4.79
C MET A 151 -12.21 -3.80 -4.40
N ALA A 152 -13.45 -3.93 -4.87
CA ALA A 152 -14.53 -3.04 -4.45
C ALA A 152 -15.06 -3.44 -3.06
N GLN A 153 -15.28 -4.74 -2.83
CA GLN A 153 -15.82 -5.31 -1.59
C GLN A 153 -15.62 -6.83 -1.55
N GLY A 154 -15.99 -7.49 -0.45
CA GLY A 154 -15.91 -8.94 -0.28
C GLY A 154 -14.70 -9.37 0.55
N ALA A 155 -14.10 -10.51 0.20
CA ALA A 155 -12.86 -10.98 0.82
C ALA A 155 -11.85 -11.46 -0.22
N VAL A 156 -10.59 -11.03 -0.12
CA VAL A 156 -9.50 -11.49 -0.98
C VAL A 156 -8.38 -12.04 -0.13
N ARG A 157 -7.96 -13.28 -0.39
CA ARG A 157 -6.74 -13.86 0.15
C ARG A 157 -5.71 -14.04 -0.96
N LEU A 158 -4.51 -13.50 -0.74
CA LEU A 158 -3.37 -13.64 -1.63
C LEU A 158 -2.28 -14.44 -0.92
N LYS A 159 -1.74 -15.47 -1.58
CA LYS A 159 -0.61 -16.24 -1.09
C LYS A 159 0.43 -16.39 -2.20
N ASP A 160 1.64 -15.93 -1.96
CA ASP A 160 2.74 -15.98 -2.94
C ASP A 160 2.39 -15.33 -4.30
N THR A 161 1.44 -14.40 -4.31
CA THR A 161 0.99 -13.71 -5.53
C THR A 161 1.97 -12.60 -5.90
N THR A 162 2.30 -12.51 -7.18
CA THR A 162 3.20 -11.49 -7.72
C THR A 162 2.45 -10.57 -8.66
N LEU A 163 2.39 -9.28 -8.32
CA LEU A 163 1.90 -8.23 -9.20
C LEU A 163 3.12 -7.45 -9.67
N ARG A 164 3.47 -7.53 -10.95
CA ARG A 164 4.69 -6.89 -11.46
C ARG A 164 4.40 -5.99 -12.64
N ASP A 165 5.26 -4.99 -12.79
CA ASP A 165 5.20 -3.98 -13.84
C ASP A 165 3.77 -3.42 -13.98
N VAL A 166 3.15 -2.98 -12.88
CA VAL A 166 1.80 -2.38 -12.90
C VAL A 166 1.89 -0.88 -12.62
N ALA A 167 0.91 -0.08 -13.08
CA ALA A 167 0.89 1.33 -12.69
C ALA A 167 0.48 1.50 -11.21
N LYS A 168 -0.55 0.77 -10.79
CA LYS A 168 -1.02 0.68 -9.39
C LYS A 168 -0.96 -0.78 -8.96
N GLY A 169 -0.45 -1.06 -7.76
CA GLY A 169 -0.35 -2.44 -7.29
C GLY A 169 -1.69 -3.03 -6.88
N ILE A 170 -2.17 -2.65 -5.69
CA ILE A 170 -3.42 -3.12 -5.09
C ILE A 170 -4.28 -1.92 -4.68
N THR A 171 -5.55 -1.93 -5.06
CA THR A 171 -6.55 -0.96 -4.61
C THR A 171 -7.67 -1.68 -3.87
N ILE A 172 -7.93 -1.27 -2.63
CA ILE A 172 -8.97 -1.86 -1.76
C ILE A 172 -9.91 -0.76 -1.32
N SER A 173 -11.14 -0.83 -1.82
CA SER A 173 -12.20 0.11 -1.45
C SER A 173 -12.86 -0.28 -0.15
N GLU A 174 -13.31 -1.53 -0.01
CA GLU A 174 -13.94 -2.08 1.19
C GLU A 174 -13.67 -3.60 1.33
N GLY A 175 -14.02 -4.16 2.50
CA GLY A 175 -13.98 -5.61 2.75
C GLY A 175 -12.79 -6.09 3.56
N VAL A 176 -12.36 -7.33 3.36
CA VAL A 176 -11.24 -7.94 4.10
C VAL A 176 -10.19 -8.49 3.14
N VAL A 177 -8.93 -8.07 3.31
CA VAL A 177 -7.79 -8.60 2.55
C VAL A 177 -6.78 -9.25 3.49
N HIS A 178 -6.32 -10.44 3.09
CA HIS A 178 -5.20 -11.12 3.73
C HIS A 178 -4.15 -11.46 2.67
N MET A 179 -2.96 -10.90 2.76
CA MET A 179 -1.81 -11.25 1.92
C MET A 179 -0.70 -11.90 2.73
N GLU A 180 -0.17 -13.01 2.21
CA GLU A 180 0.93 -13.77 2.78
C GLU A 180 1.98 -14.03 1.70
N GLY A 181 3.17 -13.44 1.85
CA GLY A 181 4.23 -13.57 0.86
C GLY A 181 3.95 -12.86 -0.47
N GLY A 182 4.77 -13.13 -1.47
CA GLY A 182 4.65 -12.53 -2.79
C GLY A 182 5.28 -11.14 -2.91
N SER A 183 4.95 -10.44 -3.99
CA SER A 183 5.52 -9.12 -4.26
C SER A 183 4.62 -8.22 -5.11
N VAL A 184 4.82 -6.91 -4.97
CA VAL A 184 4.21 -5.86 -5.77
C VAL A 184 5.30 -4.97 -6.33
N THR A 185 5.40 -4.86 -7.66
CA THR A 185 6.25 -3.86 -8.30
C THR A 185 5.43 -2.89 -9.13
N PHE A 186 5.53 -1.60 -8.83
CA PHE A 186 4.68 -0.57 -9.43
C PHE A 186 5.48 0.65 -9.88
N SER A 187 4.94 1.42 -10.84
CA SER A 187 5.58 2.62 -11.39
C SER A 187 4.80 3.92 -11.12
N GLY A 188 3.48 3.82 -10.96
CA GLY A 188 2.55 4.92 -10.82
C GLY A 188 2.32 5.38 -9.38
N ARG A 189 1.05 5.61 -9.03
CA ARG A 189 0.67 6.35 -7.81
C ARG A 189 1.05 5.63 -6.52
N TYR A 190 0.70 4.35 -6.41
CA TYR A 190 0.90 3.60 -5.17
C TYR A 190 1.15 2.10 -5.42
N GLY A 191 1.87 1.49 -4.48
CA GLY A 191 1.97 0.04 -4.37
C GLY A 191 0.67 -0.55 -3.83
N ILE A 192 0.18 -0.05 -2.70
CA ILE A 192 -1.09 -0.46 -2.10
C ILE A 192 -1.86 0.77 -1.66
N SER A 193 -3.15 0.84 -1.94
CA SER A 193 -4.07 1.85 -1.40
C SER A 193 -5.27 1.16 -0.76
N VAL A 194 -5.54 1.49 0.50
CA VAL A 194 -6.68 0.99 1.27
C VAL A 194 -7.51 2.17 1.75
N SER A 195 -8.69 2.34 1.18
CA SER A 195 -9.61 3.44 1.51
C SER A 195 -10.76 3.02 2.41
N GLY A 196 -10.91 1.73 2.68
CA GLY A 196 -11.93 1.17 3.57
C GLY A 196 -11.66 -0.30 3.87
N GLY A 197 -12.42 -0.89 4.79
CA GLY A 197 -12.24 -2.27 5.23
C GLY A 197 -11.00 -2.54 6.10
N ASN A 198 -10.61 -3.82 6.16
CA ASN A 198 -9.49 -4.32 6.95
C ASN A 198 -8.50 -5.06 6.06
N ALA A 199 -7.23 -4.69 6.11
CA ALA A 199 -6.18 -5.37 5.36
C ALA A 199 -5.07 -5.85 6.29
N PHE A 200 -4.74 -7.13 6.19
CA PHE A 200 -3.62 -7.76 6.88
C PHE A 200 -2.61 -8.25 5.86
N PHE A 201 -1.39 -7.75 5.94
CA PHE A 201 -0.32 -8.12 5.02
C PHE A 201 0.91 -8.63 5.78
N SER A 202 1.45 -9.78 5.37
CA SER A 202 2.58 -10.42 6.05
C SER A 202 3.65 -10.94 5.08
N GLY A 203 4.91 -10.64 5.35
CA GLY A 203 6.07 -11.28 4.71
C GLY A 203 6.23 -11.01 3.21
N PHE A 204 5.78 -9.86 2.71
CA PHE A 204 5.78 -9.53 1.28
C PHE A 204 6.60 -8.26 0.98
N LYS A 205 6.96 -8.08 -0.30
CA LYS A 205 7.80 -6.97 -0.77
C LYS A 205 7.03 -6.03 -1.69
N ILE A 206 7.13 -4.73 -1.43
CA ILE A 206 6.65 -3.65 -2.31
C ILE A 206 7.88 -2.94 -2.87
N THR A 207 7.95 -2.80 -4.19
CA THR A 207 9.06 -2.10 -4.84
C THR A 207 8.53 -1.13 -5.86
N ARG A 208 8.91 0.13 -5.73
CA ARG A 208 8.67 1.08 -6.80
C ARG A 208 9.75 0.92 -7.85
N GLN A 209 9.36 0.75 -9.11
CA GLN A 209 10.25 0.84 -10.24
C GLN A 209 10.32 2.30 -10.70
N GLU A 210 11.53 2.83 -10.86
CA GLU A 210 11.71 4.09 -11.56
C GLU A 210 11.37 3.85 -13.05
N ASN A 211 10.50 4.69 -13.60
CA ASN A 211 9.90 4.51 -14.92
C ASN A 211 10.94 4.10 -15.98
N LYS A 212 10.80 2.90 -16.56
CA LYS A 212 11.58 2.44 -17.73
C LYS A 212 11.01 2.93 -19.08
N GLY A 213 10.37 4.11 -19.12
CA GLY A 213 9.73 4.61 -20.34
C GLY A 213 9.61 6.13 -20.39
N THR A 214 9.90 6.70 -21.55
CA THR A 214 9.85 8.14 -21.90
C THR A 214 8.42 8.69 -22.07
N GLY A 215 7.40 7.96 -21.63
CA GLY A 215 6.01 8.42 -21.62
C GLY A 215 5.65 8.90 -20.24
N THR A 216 5.21 10.15 -20.12
CA THR A 216 4.39 10.58 -18.99
C THR A 216 3.27 9.56 -18.82
N VAL A 217 3.33 8.72 -17.77
CA VAL A 217 2.09 8.11 -17.28
C VAL A 217 1.24 9.33 -16.93
N PRO A 218 0.10 9.55 -17.60
CA PRO A 218 -0.79 10.62 -17.19
C PRO A 218 -1.02 10.44 -15.70
N ASP A 219 -1.09 11.55 -14.99
CA ASP A 219 -1.66 11.58 -13.65
C ASP A 219 -3.13 11.16 -13.81
N ALA A 220 -3.38 9.86 -14.02
CA ALA A 220 -4.67 9.23 -14.22
C ALA A 220 -5.39 9.11 -12.86
N ASP A 221 -5.28 10.20 -12.12
CA ASP A 221 -5.91 10.52 -10.87
C ASP A 221 -6.86 11.71 -11.04
N ALA A 222 -6.89 12.32 -12.23
CA ALA A 222 -8.04 13.09 -12.69
C ALA A 222 -9.13 12.11 -13.17
N ASP A 223 -10.04 11.79 -12.25
CA ASP A 223 -11.39 11.26 -12.46
C ASP A 223 -11.62 9.75 -12.26
N THR A 224 -12.11 9.39 -11.07
CA THR A 224 -13.53 9.02 -10.84
C THR A 224 -13.70 8.41 -9.42
N GLY A 225 -13.90 9.24 -8.40
CA GLY A 225 -14.86 8.91 -7.34
C GLY A 225 -14.45 8.23 -6.02
N THR A 226 -13.18 8.01 -5.65
CA THR A 226 -12.89 7.39 -4.32
C THR A 226 -11.69 7.90 -3.49
N VAL A 227 -10.87 8.84 -3.97
CA VAL A 227 -9.81 9.43 -3.12
C VAL A 227 -9.70 10.93 -3.35
N THR A 228 -10.65 11.71 -2.82
CA THR A 228 -10.68 13.18 -2.93
C THR A 228 -9.81 13.92 -1.89
N ASN A 229 -8.95 13.22 -1.14
CA ASN A 229 -8.11 13.84 -0.09
C ASN A 229 -6.61 13.71 -0.39
N THR A 230 -6.19 13.93 -1.65
CA THR A 230 -4.76 14.02 -1.96
C THR A 230 -4.26 15.42 -1.61
N VAL A 231 -3.39 15.52 -0.60
CA VAL A 231 -2.64 16.74 -0.28
C VAL A 231 -1.59 16.97 -1.37
N ALA A 232 -1.53 18.18 -1.94
CA ALA A 232 -0.50 18.57 -2.89
C ALA A 232 0.91 18.32 -2.30
N GLY A 233 1.76 17.60 -3.03
CA GLY A 233 3.11 17.21 -2.59
C GLY A 233 3.25 15.73 -2.20
N VAL A 234 2.16 15.01 -1.92
CA VAL A 234 2.17 13.54 -1.67
C VAL A 234 1.93 12.75 -2.97
N GLY A 235 2.13 13.41 -4.11
CA GLY A 235 1.77 12.94 -5.44
C GLY A 235 2.75 11.89 -6.01
N ALA A 236 2.19 10.75 -6.38
CA ALA A 236 2.80 9.67 -7.16
C ALA A 236 4.09 9.02 -6.58
N GLY A 237 3.96 7.78 -6.12
CA GLY A 237 5.05 6.90 -5.73
C GLY A 237 5.01 6.45 -4.27
N ALA A 238 3.85 6.44 -3.63
CA ALA A 238 3.69 5.95 -2.26
C ALA A 238 3.80 4.42 -2.21
N GLY A 239 4.47 3.86 -1.20
CA GLY A 239 4.45 2.41 -0.96
C GLY A 239 3.06 1.95 -0.58
N VAL A 240 2.53 2.53 0.51
CA VAL A 240 1.21 2.21 1.07
C VAL A 240 0.44 3.50 1.38
N GLU A 241 -0.82 3.56 0.97
CA GLU A 241 -1.77 4.60 1.35
C GLU A 241 -2.88 4.01 2.23
N VAL A 242 -3.21 4.69 3.33
CA VAL A 242 -4.28 4.32 4.26
C VAL A 242 -5.17 5.55 4.50
N SER A 243 -6.46 5.44 4.17
CA SER A 243 -7.38 6.57 4.28
C SER A 243 -8.74 6.19 4.88
N ASN A 244 -9.59 7.21 5.09
CA ASN A 244 -10.92 7.10 5.67
C ASN A 244 -10.95 6.25 6.96
N LEU A 245 -11.66 5.12 6.98
CA LEU A 245 -11.78 4.21 8.13
C LEU A 245 -10.96 2.92 7.97
N ALA A 246 -10.06 2.88 6.98
CA ALA A 246 -9.24 1.72 6.70
C ALA A 246 -8.38 1.31 7.90
N LYS A 247 -8.34 0.02 8.18
CA LYS A 247 -7.42 -0.58 9.16
C LYS A 247 -6.42 -1.46 8.45
N VAL A 248 -5.15 -1.05 8.48
CA VAL A 248 -4.06 -1.75 7.81
C VAL A 248 -3.07 -2.25 8.84
N MET A 249 -2.84 -3.55 8.81
CA MET A 249 -1.83 -4.23 9.62
C MET A 249 -0.79 -4.84 8.69
N MET A 250 0.48 -4.49 8.91
CA MET A 250 1.62 -4.96 8.15
C MET A 250 2.61 -5.65 9.09
N LYS A 251 3.00 -6.87 8.77
CA LYS A 251 4.02 -7.62 9.50
C LYS A 251 5.15 -8.06 8.57
N GLU A 252 6.40 -7.74 8.91
CA GLU A 252 7.58 -8.17 8.14
C GLU A 252 7.48 -7.77 6.65
N VAL A 253 7.01 -6.54 6.41
CA VAL A 253 6.81 -5.97 5.07
C VAL A 253 7.98 -5.10 4.69
N ASN A 254 8.50 -5.28 3.48
CA ASN A 254 9.61 -4.49 2.96
C ASN A 254 9.15 -3.57 1.83
N ILE A 255 9.27 -2.27 2.03
CA ILE A 255 8.90 -1.23 1.07
C ILE A 255 10.18 -0.57 0.56
N GLU A 256 10.42 -0.57 -0.75
CA GLU A 256 11.68 -0.13 -1.33
C GLU A 256 11.52 0.81 -2.54
N GLY A 257 12.40 1.81 -2.63
CA GLY A 257 12.53 2.70 -3.80
C GLY A 257 11.38 3.69 -3.98
N VAL A 258 10.50 3.80 -2.98
CA VAL A 258 9.31 4.65 -3.00
C VAL A 258 9.66 6.11 -2.74
N LYS A 259 8.78 7.04 -3.15
CA LYS A 259 8.93 8.44 -2.76
C LYS A 259 8.51 8.66 -1.30
N THR A 260 7.33 8.13 -0.98
CA THR A 260 6.78 8.11 0.38
C THR A 260 6.60 6.66 0.80
N GLY A 261 7.11 6.26 1.96
CA GLY A 261 6.95 4.89 2.47
C GLY A 261 5.50 4.52 2.72
N ALA A 262 4.93 5.15 3.73
CA ALA A 262 3.50 5.04 4.06
C ALA A 262 2.87 6.43 4.17
N TYR A 263 1.66 6.59 3.61
CA TYR A 263 0.86 7.79 3.74
C TYR A 263 -0.46 7.46 4.42
N VAL A 264 -0.70 8.04 5.60
CA VAL A 264 -1.91 7.83 6.41
C VAL A 264 -2.67 9.13 6.51
N MET A 265 -3.96 9.11 6.17
CA MET A 265 -4.81 10.30 6.16
C MET A 265 -6.21 10.01 6.72
N GLY A 266 -6.94 11.08 7.09
CA GLY A 266 -8.28 10.95 7.65
C GLY A 266 -8.29 10.20 8.99
N SER A 267 -9.14 9.18 9.11
CA SER A 267 -9.26 8.35 10.32
C SER A 267 -8.57 7.00 10.18
N GLY A 268 -7.61 6.88 9.25
CA GLY A 268 -6.90 5.64 8.97
C GLY A 268 -6.14 5.11 10.19
N PHE A 269 -6.08 3.79 10.31
CA PHE A 269 -5.36 3.08 11.37
C PHE A 269 -4.28 2.20 10.74
N LEU A 270 -3.01 2.53 11.02
CA LEU A 270 -1.86 1.78 10.51
C LEU A 270 -1.12 1.09 11.66
N VAL A 271 -0.91 -0.21 11.56
CA VAL A 271 0.02 -0.96 12.41
C VAL A 271 1.10 -1.57 11.53
N MET A 272 2.35 -1.30 11.83
CA MET A 272 3.49 -1.94 11.18
C MET A 272 4.37 -2.58 12.24
N GLY A 273 4.52 -3.90 12.17
CA GLY A 273 5.37 -4.68 13.06
C GLY A 273 6.48 -5.36 12.26
N LYS A 274 7.74 -5.11 12.62
CA LYS A 274 8.91 -5.55 11.87
C LYS A 274 8.92 -5.02 10.42
N GLY A 275 9.97 -5.36 9.68
CA GLY A 275 10.11 -4.99 8.28
C GLY A 275 10.77 -3.63 8.11
N SER A 276 10.73 -3.12 6.88
CA SER A 276 11.52 -1.95 6.53
C SER A 276 10.85 -1.05 5.49
N ILE A 277 11.22 0.22 5.53
CA ILE A 277 10.85 1.26 4.57
C ILE A 277 12.12 1.92 4.08
N SER A 278 12.43 1.80 2.80
CA SER A 278 13.47 2.55 2.11
C SER A 278 12.82 3.52 1.12
N PHE A 279 12.97 4.81 1.38
CA PHE A 279 12.37 5.88 0.59
C PHE A 279 13.43 6.81 0.00
N LYS A 280 13.14 7.40 -1.15
CA LYS A 280 14.00 8.33 -1.89
C LYS A 280 13.40 9.74 -1.99
N GLY A 281 12.14 9.91 -1.62
CA GLY A 281 11.40 11.17 -1.72
C GLY A 281 11.34 11.93 -0.42
N GLU A 282 10.20 12.57 -0.16
CA GLU A 282 10.06 13.51 0.95
C GLU A 282 9.92 12.85 2.31
N TYR A 283 9.25 11.69 2.41
CA TYR A 283 8.86 11.13 3.70
C TYR A 283 9.04 9.62 3.80
N GLY A 284 9.58 9.14 4.91
CA GLY A 284 9.49 7.72 5.26
C GLY A 284 8.05 7.36 5.58
N ILE A 285 7.47 8.04 6.57
CA ILE A 285 6.03 7.97 6.85
C ILE A 285 5.50 9.39 6.90
N TYR A 286 4.49 9.67 6.07
CA TYR A 286 3.69 10.86 6.21
C TYR A 286 2.34 10.50 6.83
N PHE A 287 2.06 11.10 7.97
CA PHE A 287 0.88 10.87 8.75
C PHE A 287 0.13 12.18 8.86
N ASP A 288 -0.86 12.42 8.01
CA ASP A 288 -1.63 13.66 8.02
C ASP A 288 -2.64 13.68 9.18
N GLN A 289 -3.40 12.59 9.33
CA GLN A 289 -4.34 12.37 10.44
C GLN A 289 -4.53 10.86 10.67
N GLY A 290 -4.87 10.47 11.90
CA GLY A 290 -5.29 9.11 12.24
C GLY A 290 -4.58 8.54 13.47
N TYR A 291 -4.31 7.24 13.44
CA TYR A 291 -3.54 6.52 14.46
C TYR A 291 -2.52 5.58 13.81
N ALA A 292 -1.27 5.61 14.26
CA ALA A 292 -0.24 4.69 13.80
C ALA A 292 0.50 4.03 14.98
N VAL A 293 0.80 2.74 14.82
CA VAL A 293 1.64 1.97 15.74
C VAL A 293 2.76 1.32 14.94
N LEU A 294 4.00 1.63 15.29
CA LEU A 294 5.20 1.05 14.68
C LEU A 294 5.94 0.25 15.76
N ASN A 295 6.26 -0.99 15.47
CA ASN A 295 6.99 -1.87 16.38
C ASN A 295 8.13 -2.55 15.62
N ASP A 296 9.39 -2.28 15.97
CA ASP A 296 10.58 -2.86 15.34
C ASP A 296 10.67 -2.54 13.83
N VAL A 297 10.32 -1.31 13.43
CA VAL A 297 10.33 -0.90 12.02
C VAL A 297 11.60 -0.13 11.68
N HIS A 298 12.27 -0.49 10.59
CA HIS A 298 13.46 0.21 10.10
C HIS A 298 13.12 1.13 8.93
N ILE A 299 13.25 2.44 9.11
CA ILE A 299 12.97 3.46 8.11
C ILE A 299 14.29 4.10 7.68
N THR A 300 14.62 4.02 6.39
CA THR A 300 15.89 4.49 5.83
C THR A 300 15.65 5.50 4.70
N GLY A 301 16.21 6.70 4.83
CA GLY A 301 16.21 7.72 3.78
C GLY A 301 17.37 7.51 2.81
N SER A 302 17.13 6.96 1.63
CA SER A 302 18.21 6.71 0.67
C SER A 302 18.94 8.00 0.30
N GLY A 303 20.24 8.07 0.59
CA GLY A 303 21.07 9.25 0.32
C GLY A 303 20.83 10.43 1.27
N HIS A 304 20.27 10.18 2.46
CA HIS A 304 19.91 11.23 3.41
C HIS A 304 18.95 12.25 2.85
N GLN A 305 17.88 11.76 2.22
CA GLN A 305 16.79 12.55 1.67
C GLN A 305 15.55 12.45 2.56
N GLY A 306 14.78 13.53 2.58
CA GLY A 306 13.48 13.61 3.23
C GLY A 306 13.46 13.46 4.76
N THR A 307 12.28 13.69 5.33
CA THR A 307 11.99 13.52 6.75
C THR A 307 11.63 12.06 7.02
N GLY A 308 12.22 11.44 8.04
CA GLY A 308 11.87 10.06 8.41
C GLY A 308 10.39 9.92 8.72
N ILE A 309 9.85 10.77 9.60
CA ILE A 309 8.42 10.80 9.94
C ILE A 309 7.92 12.25 9.93
N LYS A 310 6.86 12.51 9.16
CA LYS A 310 6.08 13.76 9.25
C LYS A 310 4.73 13.46 9.85
N MET A 311 4.36 14.20 10.90
CA MET A 311 3.09 14.05 11.61
C MET A 311 2.30 15.36 11.57
N GLY A 312 1.09 15.31 11.00
CA GLY A 312 0.13 16.39 10.88
C GLY A 312 -0.75 16.50 12.12
N TYR A 313 -1.61 15.50 12.37
CA TYR A 313 -2.58 15.38 13.48
C TYR A 313 -2.65 13.92 13.95
N GLY A 314 -3.09 13.67 15.19
CA GLY A 314 -3.43 12.32 15.67
C GLY A 314 -2.45 11.75 16.71
N GLN A 315 -2.27 10.43 16.69
CA GLN A 315 -1.39 9.72 17.64
C GLN A 315 -0.46 8.73 16.92
N LEU A 316 0.81 8.71 17.35
CA LEU A 316 1.83 7.80 16.87
C LEU A 316 2.53 7.12 18.05
N LEU A 317 2.46 5.79 18.11
CA LEU A 317 3.21 4.98 19.04
C LEU A 317 4.33 4.26 18.30
N MET A 318 5.54 4.32 18.85
CA MET A 318 6.72 3.67 18.30
C MET A 318 7.44 2.88 19.39
N VAL A 319 7.78 1.63 19.07
CA VAL A 319 8.60 0.76 19.92
C VAL A 319 9.71 0.20 19.07
N ASP A 320 10.97 0.42 19.47
CA ASP A 320 12.17 -0.07 18.77
C ASP A 320 12.29 0.32 17.29
N THR A 321 11.55 1.35 16.87
CA THR A 321 11.63 1.92 15.51
C THR A 321 12.96 2.63 15.29
N THR A 322 13.57 2.43 14.12
CA THR A 322 14.82 3.10 13.75
C THR A 322 14.61 4.00 12.55
N LEU A 323 15.01 5.26 12.67
CA LEU A 323 15.14 6.21 11.55
C LEU A 323 16.62 6.33 11.21
N LYS A 324 17.03 5.90 10.03
CA LYS A 324 18.43 5.88 9.62
C LYS A 324 18.64 6.66 8.34
N GLU A 325 19.78 7.32 8.23
CA GLU A 325 20.17 8.05 7.03
C GLU A 325 19.05 9.00 6.57
N VAL A 326 18.36 9.69 7.48
CA VAL A 326 17.32 10.65 7.06
C VAL A 326 17.88 12.07 6.99
N ALA A 327 17.24 12.94 6.21
CA ALA A 327 17.61 14.36 6.22
C ALA A 327 17.22 14.98 7.57
N GLU A 328 15.96 14.80 7.95
CA GLU A 328 15.38 15.18 9.23
C GLU A 328 14.80 13.92 9.90
N GLY A 329 14.89 13.81 11.22
CA GLY A 329 14.33 12.68 11.95
C GLY A 329 12.80 12.66 11.90
N MET A 330 12.18 13.51 12.73
CA MET A 330 10.74 13.59 12.89
C MET A 330 10.26 15.05 12.95
N THR A 331 9.25 15.37 12.15
CA THR A 331 8.60 16.70 12.12
C THR A 331 7.14 16.57 12.52
N ILE A 332 6.77 17.12 13.67
CA ILE A 332 5.42 17.06 14.23
C ILE A 332 4.81 18.46 14.21
N VAL A 333 3.83 18.64 13.34
CA VAL A 333 3.02 19.85 13.25
C VAL A 333 2.06 19.88 14.43
N LYS A 334 1.23 18.84 14.58
CA LYS A 334 0.31 18.68 15.71
C LYS A 334 0.10 17.19 16.03
N GLY A 335 0.11 16.85 17.31
CA GLY A 335 -0.27 15.49 17.72
C GLY A 335 0.50 14.98 18.92
N ASN A 336 0.34 13.69 19.18
CA ASN A 336 0.97 13.02 20.29
C ASN A 336 1.83 11.88 19.80
N VAL A 337 3.12 11.91 20.13
CA VAL A 337 4.07 10.84 19.81
C VAL A 337 4.59 10.22 21.09
N SER A 338 4.62 8.90 21.15
CA SER A 338 5.33 8.14 22.18
C SER A 338 6.32 7.21 21.50
N MET A 339 7.61 7.36 21.80
CA MET A 339 8.66 6.49 21.26
C MET A 339 9.45 5.87 22.41
N VAL A 340 9.50 4.54 22.42
CA VAL A 340 10.23 3.74 23.41
C VAL A 340 11.30 2.93 22.67
N GLY A 341 12.55 3.04 23.10
CA GLY A 341 13.66 2.36 22.43
C GLY A 341 13.99 2.96 21.06
N GLY A 342 14.69 2.18 20.24
CA GLY A 342 15.03 2.55 18.87
C GLY A 342 16.05 3.69 18.75
N SER A 343 16.20 4.21 17.54
CA SER A 343 17.20 5.24 17.23
C SER A 343 16.81 6.20 16.11
N ILE A 344 17.42 7.40 16.11
CA ILE A 344 17.25 8.41 15.06
C ILE A 344 18.62 8.92 14.61
N GLU A 345 18.94 8.75 13.33
CA GLU A 345 20.11 9.33 12.67
C GLU A 345 19.68 10.36 11.62
N PHE A 346 20.06 11.61 11.80
CA PHE A 346 19.70 12.70 10.88
C PHE A 346 20.92 13.54 10.50
N LYS A 347 20.86 14.24 9.35
CA LYS A 347 21.98 15.07 8.85
C LYS A 347 21.70 16.57 8.69
N ARG A 348 20.43 16.99 8.62
CA ARG A 348 20.03 18.39 8.38
C ARG A 348 19.49 19.00 9.67
N GLU A 349 18.33 19.65 9.61
CA GLU A 349 17.89 20.63 10.59
C GLU A 349 17.59 20.04 11.97
N HIS A 350 16.90 18.90 12.05
CA HIS A 350 16.47 18.38 13.35
C HIS A 350 16.32 16.87 13.44
N GLY A 351 16.53 16.37 14.67
CA GLY A 351 16.16 15.02 15.08
C GLY A 351 14.66 14.92 15.36
N VAL A 352 14.14 15.79 16.22
CA VAL A 352 12.70 15.93 16.50
C VAL A 352 12.33 17.41 16.52
N LEU A 353 11.42 17.82 15.65
CA LEU A 353 10.77 19.13 15.66
C LEU A 353 9.32 18.98 16.11
N LEU A 354 8.92 19.73 17.14
CA LEU A 354 7.54 19.81 17.63
C LEU A 354 7.02 21.24 17.57
N LYS A 355 5.92 21.45 16.84
CA LYS A 355 5.21 22.74 16.79
C LYS A 355 4.00 22.81 17.71
N GLN A 356 3.25 21.73 17.84
CA GLN A 356 2.12 21.62 18.76
C GLN A 356 1.91 20.18 19.24
N GLY A 357 1.48 20.03 20.51
CA GLY A 357 1.11 18.74 21.08
C GLY A 357 2.17 18.21 22.05
N SER A 358 2.32 16.89 22.10
CA SER A 358 3.23 16.26 23.07
C SER A 358 4.07 15.13 22.47
N VAL A 359 5.32 15.05 22.90
CA VAL A 359 6.23 13.98 22.54
C VAL A 359 6.80 13.37 23.82
N LEU A 360 6.69 12.06 23.96
CA LEU A 360 7.33 11.27 24.99
C LEU A 360 8.41 10.39 24.36
N LEU A 361 9.66 10.58 24.76
CA LEU A 361 10.80 9.79 24.30
C LEU A 361 11.38 9.00 25.49
N THR A 362 11.52 7.69 25.36
CA THR A 362 12.02 6.84 26.44
C THR A 362 13.11 5.89 25.94
N ASN A 363 14.28 5.88 26.58
CA ASN A 363 15.36 4.92 26.36
C ASN A 363 15.83 4.78 24.89
N MET A 364 15.98 5.90 24.18
CA MET A 364 16.40 5.91 22.77
C MET A 364 17.75 6.61 22.56
N SER A 365 18.36 6.38 21.39
CA SER A 365 19.56 7.11 20.97
C SER A 365 19.33 7.97 19.73
N MET A 366 19.95 9.14 19.69
CA MET A 366 20.00 9.99 18.49
C MET A 366 21.45 10.28 18.13
N LYS A 367 21.73 10.33 16.82
CA LYS A 367 23.05 10.66 16.28
C LYS A 367 22.93 11.68 15.17
N TYR A 368 23.77 12.71 15.24
CA TYR A 368 23.89 13.69 14.18
C TYR A 368 25.00 13.30 13.21
N MET A 369 24.67 13.31 11.92
CA MET A 369 25.57 12.89 10.83
C MET A 369 25.94 14.05 9.89
N GLY A 370 25.46 15.26 10.16
CA GLY A 370 25.74 16.46 9.36
C GLY A 370 26.90 17.30 9.87
N ASN A 371 27.01 18.51 9.33
CA ASN A 371 28.04 19.50 9.68
C ASN A 371 27.46 20.91 9.91
N ASP A 372 26.15 21.04 10.05
CA ASP A 372 25.43 22.30 10.30
C ASP A 372 25.35 22.56 11.80
N SER A 373 25.97 23.65 12.26
CA SER A 373 25.98 24.08 13.66
C SER A 373 24.62 24.48 14.20
N ASP A 374 23.66 24.79 13.32
CA ASP A 374 22.29 25.14 13.70
C ASP A 374 21.36 23.94 13.78
N ALA A 375 21.83 22.76 13.35
CA ALA A 375 21.10 21.53 13.52
C ALA A 375 20.82 21.25 15.00
N THR A 376 19.62 20.74 15.31
CA THR A 376 19.16 20.56 16.69
C THR A 376 18.57 19.18 16.91
N PHE A 377 18.98 18.45 17.95
CA PHE A 377 18.36 17.16 18.29
C PHE A 377 16.89 17.29 18.68
N LEU A 378 16.59 18.19 19.62
CA LEU A 378 15.24 18.46 20.11
C LEU A 378 14.87 19.93 19.87
N LYS A 379 14.04 20.17 18.86
CA LYS A 379 13.58 21.50 18.47
C LYS A 379 12.11 21.67 18.82
N VAL A 380 11.78 22.70 19.60
CA VAL A 380 10.40 23.03 19.97
C VAL A 380 10.10 24.46 19.57
N GLU A 381 9.23 24.62 18.58
CA GLU A 381 8.80 25.91 18.05
C GLU A 381 7.29 26.02 18.23
N ALA A 382 6.85 26.38 19.43
CA ALA A 382 5.42 26.47 19.71
C ALA A 382 4.73 27.50 18.79
N ASP A 383 3.67 27.06 18.10
CA ASP A 383 2.91 27.97 17.24
C ASP A 383 2.19 29.02 18.11
N SER A 384 2.42 30.30 17.78
CA SER A 384 1.62 31.38 18.35
C SER A 384 0.31 31.45 17.58
N VAL A 385 -0.80 31.07 18.23
CA VAL A 385 -2.14 31.22 17.65
C VAL A 385 -2.71 32.54 18.15
N VAL A 386 -3.40 33.27 17.28
CA VAL A 386 -4.25 34.38 17.70
C VAL A 386 -5.65 33.84 17.94
N ASP A 387 -6.25 34.13 19.10
CA ASP A 387 -7.64 33.74 19.37
C ASP A 387 -8.63 34.56 18.54
N LYS A 388 -9.93 34.27 18.68
CA LYS A 388 -11.00 35.01 17.98
C LYS A 388 -11.07 36.50 18.35
N LYS A 389 -10.31 36.95 19.36
CA LYS A 389 -10.20 38.34 19.82
C LYS A 389 -8.88 38.99 19.40
N GLY A 390 -8.00 38.27 18.70
CA GLY A 390 -6.69 38.75 18.27
C GLY A 390 -5.60 38.65 19.35
N GLU A 391 -5.85 37.99 20.48
CA GLU A 391 -4.85 37.79 21.54
C GLU A 391 -3.95 36.59 21.23
N ARG A 392 -2.65 36.71 21.47
CA ARG A 392 -1.71 35.58 21.33
C ARG A 392 -2.01 34.51 22.39
N VAL A 393 -2.54 33.39 21.95
CA VAL A 393 -2.64 32.14 22.70
C VAL A 393 -1.49 31.23 22.28
N LEU A 394 -0.65 30.86 23.23
CA LEU A 394 0.43 29.92 22.99
C LEU A 394 -0.16 28.51 22.86
N ASN A 395 -0.06 27.90 21.69
CA ASN A 395 -0.25 26.46 21.61
C ASN A 395 0.87 25.79 22.40
N THR A 396 0.52 24.82 23.23
CA THR A 396 1.53 24.14 24.05
C THR A 396 2.20 23.04 23.22
N ALA A 397 3.52 23.11 23.13
CA ALA A 397 4.39 22.09 22.58
C ALA A 397 5.30 21.56 23.69
N ASN A 398 5.15 20.28 24.05
CA ASN A 398 5.85 19.67 25.16
C ASN A 398 6.64 18.43 24.72
N ILE A 399 7.95 18.44 24.90
CA ILE A 399 8.77 17.22 24.81
C ILE A 399 9.14 16.77 26.23
N LYS A 400 8.83 15.51 26.56
CA LYS A 400 9.34 14.83 27.75
C LYS A 400 10.25 13.71 27.28
N ALA A 401 11.46 13.65 27.81
CA ALA A 401 12.41 12.62 27.46
C ALA A 401 13.05 12.00 28.71
N ILE A 402 13.14 10.68 28.73
CA ILE A 402 13.69 9.89 29.83
C ILE A 402 14.72 8.92 29.26
N GLY A 403 15.95 8.95 29.77
CA GLY A 403 16.98 8.00 29.36
C GLY A 403 17.43 8.13 27.89
N ILE A 404 17.41 9.33 27.33
CA ILE A 404 17.86 9.57 25.94
C ILE A 404 19.38 9.74 25.85
N LYS A 405 20.00 9.17 24.81
CA LYS A 405 21.42 9.37 24.47
C LYS A 405 21.53 10.22 23.20
N ILE A 406 22.29 11.30 23.24
CA ILE A 406 22.52 12.19 22.10
C ILE A 406 24.02 12.21 21.76
N ASP A 407 24.35 11.91 20.50
CA ASP A 407 25.70 12.02 19.94
C ASP A 407 25.74 13.09 18.85
N GLY A 408 26.10 14.31 19.25
CA GLY A 408 26.20 15.49 18.37
C GLY A 408 27.53 15.68 17.67
N GLN A 409 28.55 14.88 17.99
CA GLN A 409 29.90 15.02 17.43
C GLN A 409 30.48 16.45 17.48
N ALA A 410 30.08 17.26 18.48
CA ALA A 410 30.40 18.69 18.60
C ALA A 410 29.90 19.60 17.45
N LYS A 411 28.91 19.15 16.68
CA LYS A 411 28.42 19.85 15.47
C LYS A 411 26.96 20.29 15.52
N ALA A 412 26.19 19.93 16.54
CA ALA A 412 24.76 20.24 16.62
C ALA A 412 24.35 20.64 18.04
N ARG A 413 23.28 21.43 18.13
CA ARG A 413 22.64 21.86 19.38
C ARG A 413 21.85 20.70 19.98
N GLY A 414 21.96 20.49 21.30
CA GLY A 414 21.16 19.47 21.98
C GLY A 414 19.66 19.80 22.00
N VAL A 415 19.30 20.95 22.54
CA VAL A 415 17.90 21.39 22.68
C VAL A 415 17.77 22.85 22.28
N TYR A 416 16.75 23.17 21.47
CA TYR A 416 16.38 24.53 21.09
C TYR A 416 14.89 24.74 21.29
N VAL A 417 14.52 25.74 22.09
CA VAL A 417 13.13 25.98 22.51
C VAL A 417 12.78 27.44 22.30
N THR A 418 11.68 27.71 21.58
CA THR A 418 11.17 29.06 21.31
C THR A 418 9.66 29.14 21.51
N ASN A 419 9.13 30.37 21.54
CA ASN A 419 7.70 30.66 21.55
C ASN A 419 6.89 29.99 22.68
N GLY A 420 7.49 29.73 23.83
CA GLY A 420 6.81 29.12 24.98
C GLY A 420 6.70 27.58 24.92
N GLY A 421 7.43 26.94 24.00
CA GLY A 421 7.66 25.50 24.03
C GLY A 421 8.31 25.03 25.33
N ARG A 422 8.18 23.74 25.65
CA ARG A 422 8.73 23.18 26.88
C ARG A 422 9.42 21.85 26.60
N VAL A 423 10.57 21.66 27.23
CA VAL A 423 11.32 20.39 27.19
C VAL A 423 11.67 19.99 28.62
N MET A 424 11.40 18.74 28.95
CA MET A 424 11.75 18.14 30.24
C MET A 424 12.60 16.90 30.00
N LEU A 425 13.85 16.94 30.44
CA LEU A 425 14.80 15.82 30.33
C LEU A 425 15.01 15.22 31.72
N LEU A 426 14.78 13.92 31.86
CA LEU A 426 15.03 13.19 33.11
C LEU A 426 16.10 12.13 32.90
N TRP A 427 16.98 12.03 33.89
CA TRP A 427 17.92 10.94 34.02
C TRP A 427 17.88 10.43 35.46
N PHE A 428 17.38 9.21 35.66
CA PHE A 428 17.41 8.56 36.97
C PHE A 428 18.69 7.76 37.10
N ARG A 429 19.60 8.23 37.95
CA ARG A 429 20.61 7.36 38.56
C ARG A 429 19.94 6.61 39.69
N CYS A 430 19.87 5.28 39.60
CA CYS A 430 19.51 4.46 40.75
C CYS A 430 20.60 4.66 41.81
N VAL A 431 20.31 5.42 42.86
CA VAL A 431 21.17 5.50 44.04
C VAL A 431 20.72 4.37 44.95
N CYS A 432 21.41 3.23 44.90
CA CYS A 432 21.30 2.21 45.93
C CYS A 432 21.89 2.81 47.21
N PHE A 433 21.05 3.18 48.17
CA PHE A 433 21.52 3.40 49.54
C PHE A 433 21.93 2.03 50.13
N PRO A 434 23.17 1.85 50.60
CA PRO A 434 23.47 0.70 51.43
C PRO A 434 22.74 0.91 52.77
N PHE A 435 21.67 0.14 53.00
CA PHE A 435 21.18 -0.07 54.35
C PHE A 435 22.26 -0.84 55.10
N TYR A 436 23.08 -0.14 55.89
CA TYR A 436 23.74 -0.77 57.02
C TYR A 436 22.67 -1.00 58.09
N VAL A 437 22.25 -2.25 58.24
CA VAL A 437 21.59 -2.69 59.46
C VAL A 437 22.72 -2.87 60.47
N LEU A 438 22.68 -2.06 61.53
CA LEU A 438 23.57 -2.12 62.69
C LEU A 438 23.09 -3.20 63.67
#